data_AF-X5PEE7-F1
#
_entry.id   AF-X5PEE7-F1
#
_cell.length_a   1.000
_cell.length_b   1.000
_cell.length_c   1.000
_cell.angle_alpha   90.00
_cell.angle_beta   90.00
_cell.angle_gamma   90.00
#
_symmetry.space_group_name_H-M   'P 1'
#
loop_
_entity.id
_entity.type
_entity.pdbx_description
1 polymer ?
#
loop_
_entity_poly.entity_id
_entity_poly.type
_entity_poly.pdbx_seq_one_letter_code
_entity_poly.pdbx_strand_id
1 'polypeptide(L)'
;MSGKPIEPKHYLCDIVRKIDAVDLESSKFRLLIGENGGVHYDRAGGACFYFKEEIVGDAHIFKQKNMGIVICTAKLREACVEAGIKKPDLFQDMSVCGRGRLDFETRNVKESYVLE
;
A
#
# COMPACT_ATOMS: atom_id res chain seq x y z
N MET A 1 -35.74 -11.51 -27.43
CA MET A 1 -34.52 -11.86 -26.67
C MET A 1 -34.06 -10.61 -25.93
N SER A 2 -34.45 -10.42 -24.66
CA SER A 2 -33.91 -9.32 -23.84
C SER A 2 -32.52 -9.74 -23.34
N GLY A 3 -31.49 -9.46 -24.12
CA GLY A 3 -30.11 -9.67 -23.70
C GLY A 3 -29.79 -8.71 -22.57
N LYS A 4 -29.95 -9.13 -21.31
CA LYS A 4 -29.29 -8.46 -20.19
C LYS A 4 -27.81 -8.30 -20.58
N PRO A 5 -27.24 -7.09 -20.51
CA PRO A 5 -25.80 -6.92 -20.68
C PRO A 5 -25.11 -7.88 -19.71
N ILE A 6 -24.16 -8.68 -20.20
CA ILE A 6 -23.30 -9.48 -19.34
C ILE A 6 -22.53 -8.46 -18.50
N GLU A 7 -22.97 -8.30 -17.26
CA GLU A 7 -22.26 -7.54 -16.24
C GLU A 7 -20.81 -8.03 -16.18
N PRO A 8 -19.81 -7.15 -15.98
CA PRO A 8 -18.42 -7.58 -16.01
C PRO A 8 -18.22 -8.72 -15.01
N LYS A 9 -17.62 -9.82 -15.44
CA LYS A 9 -17.22 -10.90 -14.53
C LYS A 9 -16.18 -10.34 -13.57
N HIS A 10 -16.58 -10.07 -12.33
CA HIS A 10 -15.65 -9.71 -11.27
C HIS A 10 -15.13 -10.99 -10.64
N TYR A 11 -13.81 -11.08 -10.48
CA TYR A 11 -13.16 -12.18 -9.78
C TYR A 11 -12.65 -11.67 -8.44
N LEU A 12 -12.95 -12.41 -7.37
CA LEU A 12 -12.33 -12.16 -6.08
C LEU A 12 -10.95 -12.81 -6.07
N CYS A 13 -9.90 -12.00 -6.05
CA CYS A 13 -8.52 -12.46 -5.95
C CYS A 13 -8.01 -12.23 -4.53
N ASP A 14 -7.49 -13.28 -3.89
CA ASP A 14 -6.74 -13.13 -2.63
C ASP A 14 -5.22 -13.13 -2.91
N ILE A 15 -4.53 -12.23 -2.22
CA ILE A 15 -3.07 -12.10 -2.29
C ILE A 15 -2.48 -12.69 -1.02
N VAL A 16 -1.92 -13.90 -1.11
CA VAL A 16 -1.40 -14.61 0.08
C VAL A 16 0.01 -14.18 0.48
N ARG A 17 0.79 -13.65 -0.47
CA ARG A 17 2.17 -13.23 -0.24
C ARG A 17 2.21 -11.94 0.56
N LYS A 18 2.90 -11.98 1.70
CA LYS A 18 3.11 -10.84 2.60
C LYS A 18 4.61 -10.53 2.69
N ILE A 19 4.99 -9.28 2.42
CA ILE A 19 6.38 -8.82 2.43
C ILE A 19 6.46 -7.60 3.36
N ASP A 20 7.59 -7.45 4.05
CA ASP A 20 7.90 -6.27 4.83
C ASP A 20 9.01 -5.47 4.13
N ALA A 21 8.62 -4.67 3.14
CA ALA A 21 9.56 -4.00 2.25
C ALA A 21 9.66 -2.48 2.50
N VAL A 22 8.91 -1.91 3.45
CA VAL A 22 8.98 -0.47 3.72
C VAL A 22 10.40 -0.09 4.12
N ASP A 23 10.96 0.89 3.43
CA ASP A 23 12.21 1.51 3.81
C ASP A 23 11.96 2.51 4.93
N LEU A 24 12.24 2.09 6.15
CA LEU A 24 12.04 2.90 7.36
C LEU A 24 12.92 4.16 7.38
N GLU A 25 14.01 4.20 6.62
CA GLU A 25 14.94 5.33 6.62
C GLU A 25 14.51 6.45 5.66
N SER A 26 14.00 6.08 4.49
CA SER A 26 13.54 7.04 3.47
C SER A 26 12.06 7.39 3.57
N SER A 27 11.26 6.59 4.26
CA SER A 27 9.82 6.82 4.43
C SER A 27 9.51 7.83 5.54
N LYS A 28 8.36 8.49 5.43
CA LYS A 28 7.82 9.43 6.40
C LYS A 28 6.40 9.03 6.78
N PHE A 29 6.19 8.54 7.99
CA PHE A 29 4.87 8.10 8.46
C PHE A 29 4.82 8.07 10.00
N ARG A 30 3.62 7.86 10.57
CA ARG A 30 3.46 7.61 12.01
C ARG A 30 3.39 6.10 12.28
N LEU A 31 4.11 5.68 13.31
CA LEU A 31 4.02 4.32 13.85
C LEU A 31 2.95 4.29 14.94
N LEU A 32 1.94 3.44 14.77
CA LEU A 32 0.93 3.17 15.79
C LEU A 32 1.23 1.82 16.44
N ILE A 33 1.19 1.79 17.77
CA ILE A 33 1.37 0.57 18.57
C ILE A 33 0.08 0.38 19.34
N GLY A 34 -0.62 -0.73 19.10
CA GLY A 34 -1.82 -1.08 19.85
C GLY A 34 -1.50 -1.59 21.25
N GLU A 35 -2.52 -1.67 22.11
CA GLU A 35 -2.40 -2.18 23.49
C GLU A 35 -1.81 -3.60 23.57
N ASN A 36 -2.08 -4.43 22.56
CA ASN A 36 -1.52 -5.78 22.44
C ASN A 36 -0.08 -5.81 21.89
N GLY A 37 0.57 -4.67 21.72
CA GLY A 37 1.90 -4.53 21.10
C GLY A 37 1.90 -4.64 19.57
N GLY A 38 0.73 -4.72 18.93
CA GLY A 38 0.60 -4.79 17.48
C GLY A 38 1.05 -3.50 16.80
N VAL A 39 1.87 -3.63 15.76
CA VAL A 39 2.43 -2.48 15.02
C VAL A 39 1.61 -2.20 13.76
N HIS A 40 1.27 -0.92 13.54
CA HIS A 40 0.61 -0.44 12.34
C HIS A 40 1.29 0.82 11.78
N TYR A 41 1.43 0.90 10.47
CA TYR A 41 1.95 2.06 9.76
C TYR A 41 0.79 2.95 9.31
N ASP A 42 0.65 4.11 9.93
CA ASP A 42 -0.41 5.06 9.63
C ASP A 42 -0.15 5.78 8.30
N ARG A 43 -1.13 5.71 7.41
CA ARG A 43 -1.08 6.31 6.08
C ARG A 43 -1.72 7.69 5.98
N ALA A 44 -2.32 8.18 7.07
CA ALA A 44 -2.98 9.48 7.11
C ALA A 44 -1.98 10.64 7.25
N GLY A 45 -2.41 11.87 6.96
CA GLY A 45 -1.64 13.08 7.25
C GLY A 45 -0.38 13.28 6.40
N GLY A 46 -0.43 12.93 5.12
CA GLY A 46 0.70 13.14 4.19
C GLY A 46 1.85 12.15 4.37
N ALA A 47 1.56 10.96 4.92
CA ALA A 47 2.52 9.87 4.98
C ALA A 47 3.02 9.50 3.58
N CYS A 48 4.30 9.16 3.46
CA CYS A 48 4.97 8.83 2.21
C CYS A 48 5.84 7.60 2.47
N PHE A 49 5.55 6.51 1.75
CA PHE A 49 6.21 5.22 1.91
C PHE A 49 7.01 4.91 0.65
N TYR A 50 8.26 4.50 0.88
CA TYR A 50 9.15 3.93 -0.11
C TYR A 50 9.43 2.48 0.26
N PHE A 51 9.72 1.65 -0.74
CA PHE A 51 9.90 0.22 -0.57
C PHE A 51 11.26 -0.20 -1.13
N LYS A 52 11.94 -1.06 -0.39
CA LYS A 52 13.22 -1.68 -0.76
C LYS A 52 13.01 -2.71 -1.85
N GLU A 53 13.43 -2.40 -3.06
CA GLU A 53 13.27 -3.27 -4.23
C GLU A 53 13.95 -4.63 -4.01
N GLU A 54 15.10 -4.65 -3.32
CA GLU A 54 15.84 -5.87 -2.99
C GLU A 54 15.07 -6.81 -2.05
N ILE A 55 14.16 -6.28 -1.24
CA ILE A 55 13.30 -7.07 -0.35
C ILE A 55 12.04 -7.54 -1.08
N VAL A 56 11.52 -6.75 -2.01
CA VAL A 56 10.40 -7.15 -2.87
C VAL A 56 10.81 -8.27 -3.82
N GLY A 57 12.03 -8.21 -4.36
CA GLY A 57 12.56 -9.20 -5.30
C GLY A 57 11.65 -9.38 -6.50
N ASP A 58 11.37 -10.63 -6.88
CA ASP A 58 10.55 -10.97 -8.06
C ASP A 58 9.03 -10.81 -7.82
N ALA A 59 8.61 -10.27 -6.68
CA ALA A 59 7.19 -10.08 -6.40
C ALA A 59 6.62 -8.88 -7.17
N HIS A 60 5.61 -9.14 -8.00
CA HIS A 60 4.90 -8.07 -8.71
C HIS A 60 3.66 -7.55 -7.97
N ILE A 61 3.17 -8.30 -6.99
CA ILE A 61 2.06 -7.97 -6.08
C ILE A 61 2.22 -8.65 -4.72
N PHE A 62 1.98 -7.92 -3.63
CA PHE A 62 2.10 -8.42 -2.27
C PHE A 62 1.28 -7.60 -1.26
N LYS A 63 0.95 -8.20 -0.11
CA LYS A 63 0.45 -7.49 1.07
C LYS A 63 1.63 -6.90 1.84
N GLN A 64 1.66 -5.59 2.07
CA GLN A 64 2.68 -4.98 2.93
C GLN A 64 2.38 -5.29 4.40
N LYS A 65 3.38 -5.79 5.13
CA LYS A 65 3.28 -6.01 6.57
C LYS A 65 2.98 -4.69 7.30
N ASN A 66 2.14 -4.77 8.32
CA ASN A 66 1.73 -3.67 9.20
C ASN A 66 0.98 -2.50 8.52
N MET A 67 0.60 -2.60 7.24
CA MET A 67 -0.03 -1.48 6.52
C MET A 67 -1.44 -1.78 5.96
N GLY A 68 -1.86 -3.05 5.98
CA GLY A 68 -3.22 -3.46 5.60
C GLY A 68 -3.57 -3.24 4.12
N ILE A 69 -2.56 -3.04 3.26
CA ILE A 69 -2.75 -2.78 1.83
C ILE A 69 -1.98 -3.76 0.95
N VAL A 70 -2.41 -3.80 -0.31
CA VAL A 70 -1.74 -4.51 -1.39
C VAL A 70 -0.94 -3.50 -2.21
N ILE A 71 0.33 -3.81 -2.40
CA ILE A 71 1.26 -3.07 -3.26
C ILE A 71 1.41 -3.83 -4.58
N CYS A 72 1.42 -3.10 -5.69
CA CYS A 72 1.84 -3.61 -6.98
C CYS A 72 3.08 -2.87 -7.48
N THR A 73 3.93 -3.60 -8.21
CA THR A 73 5.02 -2.99 -8.97
C THR A 73 4.51 -2.32 -10.24
N ALA A 74 5.27 -1.35 -10.77
CA ALA A 74 4.99 -0.72 -12.06
C ALA A 74 4.78 -1.76 -13.19
N LYS A 75 5.58 -2.82 -13.20
CA LYS A 75 5.48 -3.92 -14.18
C LYS A 75 4.11 -4.61 -14.19
N LEU A 76 3.49 -4.85 -13.02
CA LEU A 76 2.13 -5.40 -12.97
C LEU A 76 1.11 -4.39 -13.46
N ARG A 77 1.26 -3.13 -13.07
CA ARG A 77 0.36 -2.05 -13.47
C ARG A 77 0.36 -1.87 -14.99
N GLU A 78 1.53 -1.88 -15.61
CA GLU A 78 1.71 -1.83 -17.06
C GLU A 78 1.04 -3.03 -17.74
N ALA A 79 1.31 -4.25 -17.28
CA ALA A 79 0.67 -5.46 -17.80
C ALA A 79 -0.87 -5.42 -17.70
N CYS A 80 -1.42 -4.86 -16.62
CA CYS A 80 -2.87 -4.66 -16.49
C CYS A 80 -3.40 -3.68 -17.56
N VAL A 81 -2.70 -2.56 -17.77
CA VAL A 81 -3.08 -1.57 -18.79
C VAL A 81 -3.01 -2.17 -20.19
N GLU A 82 -1.95 -2.91 -20.51
CA GLU A 82 -1.79 -3.61 -21.78
C GLU A 82 -2.89 -4.66 -22.01
N ALA A 83 -3.32 -5.35 -20.95
CA ALA A 83 -4.44 -6.28 -20.99
C ALA A 83 -5.82 -5.60 -21.10
N GLY A 84 -5.88 -4.27 -21.15
CA GLY A 84 -7.12 -3.49 -21.26
C GLY A 84 -7.86 -3.29 -19.94
N ILE A 85 -7.23 -3.60 -18.79
CA ILE A 85 -7.80 -3.34 -17.46
C ILE A 85 -7.75 -1.83 -17.20
N LYS A 86 -8.94 -1.23 -17.11
CA LYS A 86 -9.10 0.20 -16.84
C LYS A 86 -9.01 0.45 -15.34
N LYS A 87 -8.30 1.50 -14.94
CA LYS A 87 -8.14 1.94 -13.53
C LYS A 87 -7.55 0.85 -12.61
N PRO A 88 -6.31 0.39 -12.84
CA PRO A 88 -5.60 -0.47 -11.88
C PRO A 88 -5.29 0.25 -10.54
N ASP A 89 -5.73 1.50 -10.38
CA ASP A 89 -5.53 2.43 -9.26
C ASP A 89 -5.98 1.90 -7.89
N LEU A 90 -6.69 0.76 -7.84
CA LEU A 90 -6.98 0.05 -6.59
C LEU A 90 -5.72 -0.56 -5.97
N PHE A 91 -4.71 -0.88 -6.78
CA PHE A 91 -3.40 -1.25 -6.29
C PHE A 91 -2.59 0.00 -5.98
N GLN A 92 -1.91 0.00 -4.84
CA GLN A 92 -0.98 1.07 -4.49
C GLN A 92 0.39 0.77 -5.11
N ASP A 93 1.08 1.79 -5.61
CA ASP A 93 2.39 1.63 -6.25
C ASP A 93 3.52 1.44 -5.21
N MET A 94 4.72 1.12 -5.68
CA MET A 94 5.98 1.07 -4.92
C MET A 94 6.43 2.44 -4.36
N SER A 95 5.58 3.47 -4.48
CA SER A 95 5.68 4.73 -3.76
C SER A 95 4.27 5.20 -3.42
N VAL A 96 3.96 5.29 -2.13
CA VAL A 96 2.61 5.63 -1.66
C VAL A 96 2.67 6.87 -0.81
N CYS A 97 2.22 8.00 -1.36
CA CYS A 97 2.19 9.26 -0.63
C CYS A 97 0.76 9.80 -0.55
N GLY A 98 0.27 9.98 0.68
CA GLY A 98 -1.07 10.49 0.95
C GLY A 98 -1.19 11.93 0.45
N ARG A 99 -2.33 12.26 -0.18
CA ARG A 99 -2.62 13.65 -0.57
C ARG A 99 -3.07 14.42 0.67
N GLY A 100 -2.18 15.21 1.26
CA GLY A 100 -2.45 16.07 2.42
C GLY A 100 -1.42 17.18 2.52
N ARG A 101 -1.84 18.36 3.02
CA ARG A 101 -0.99 19.55 3.19
C ARG A 101 0.09 19.25 4.24
N LEU A 102 1.34 19.57 3.89
CA LEU A 102 2.53 19.36 4.71
C LEU A 102 2.63 20.48 5.74
N ASP A 103 2.17 20.21 6.96
CA ASP A 103 2.38 21.09 8.10
C ASP A 103 2.56 20.26 9.38
N PHE A 104 3.77 19.71 9.54
CA PHE A 104 4.58 19.71 10.78
C PHE A 104 5.85 18.87 10.55
N GLU A 105 6.97 19.32 11.10
CA GLU A 105 8.26 18.63 11.10
C GLU A 105 8.12 17.24 11.69
N THR A 106 8.05 16.23 10.82
CA THR A 106 8.06 14.82 11.20
C THR A 106 9.16 14.14 10.40
N ARG A 107 10.41 14.42 10.77
CA ARG A 107 11.54 13.53 10.47
C ARG A 107 11.51 12.47 11.56
N ASN A 108 11.35 11.19 11.19
CA ASN A 108 11.46 10.03 12.07
C ASN A 108 11.06 10.31 13.53
N VAL A 109 9.78 10.61 13.78
CA VAL A 109 9.29 10.74 15.16
C VAL A 109 9.19 9.34 15.75
N LYS A 110 10.24 8.95 16.48
CA LYS A 110 10.19 7.85 17.45
C LYS A 110 9.42 8.30 18.68
N GLU A 111 8.11 8.55 18.56
CA GLU A 111 7.27 8.66 19.75
C GLU A 111 5.84 8.22 19.46
N SER A 112 5.54 7.06 20.01
CA SER A 112 4.21 6.50 20.19
C SER A 112 3.55 7.17 21.38
N TYR A 113 2.33 7.66 21.22
CA TYR A 113 1.42 7.82 22.36
C TYR A 113 0.09 7.20 21.99
N VAL A 114 -0.23 6.09 22.65
CA VAL A 114 -1.62 5.72 22.91
C VAL A 114 -1.99 6.54 24.14
N LEU A 115 -2.88 7.50 23.98
CA LEU A 115 -3.57 8.12 25.11
C LEU A 115 -4.99 7.58 25.11
N GLU A 116 -5.40 7.08 26.28
CA GLU A 116 -6.69 6.47 26.61
C GLU A 116 -7.91 7.25 26.08
#